data_AF-A0A7C2YBF9-F1
#
_entry.id   AF-A0A7C2YBF9-F1
#
_cell.length_a   1.000
_cell.length_b   1.000
_cell.length_c   1.000
_cell.angle_alpha   90.00
_cell.angle_beta   90.00
_cell.angle_gamma   90.00
#
_symmetry.space_group_name_H-M   'P 1'
#
loop_
_entity.id
_entity.type
_entity.pdbx_description
1 polymer ?
#
loop_
_entity_poly.entity_id
_entity_poly.type
_entity_poly.pdbx_seq_one_letter_code
_entity_poly.pdbx_strand_id
1 'polypeptide(L)'
;MTKRSSTGSRWRSAPTIRAWRARPISSRARCRSWWKSTTRRETLNAGSRARAVVVALGNPDRGDDGVGPAVVRALGPRPEIEVWEAIRGGLPLAQALVGVARALVVDACPALPVGEVALLPLFPGSGPRTPDDGRWLHGMGLAQALAALQMAGVPVPETWALAIGVEPELPFRRGLSPEVARAVPEAVAEVNRWLAN
;
A
#
# COMPACT_ATOMS: atom_id res chain seq x y z
N MET A 1 -48.12 -38.98 42.51
CA MET A 1 -49.00 -39.19 41.32
C MET A 1 -48.93 -37.91 40.49
N THR A 2 -48.50 -37.84 39.23
CA THR A 2 -48.48 -38.82 38.13
C THR A 2 -47.38 -38.43 37.11
N LYS A 3 -46.79 -39.45 36.50
CA LYS A 3 -45.78 -39.42 35.42
C LYS A 3 -46.36 -38.93 34.08
N ARG A 4 -45.52 -38.36 33.21
CA ARG A 4 -45.48 -38.49 31.73
C ARG A 4 -44.11 -37.96 31.27
N SER A 5 -43.08 -38.77 31.05
CA SER A 5 -42.74 -39.64 29.90
C SER A 5 -42.54 -38.95 28.55
N SER A 6 -41.29 -39.10 28.07
CA SER A 6 -40.78 -39.18 26.69
C SER A 6 -40.68 -37.90 25.84
N THR A 7 -39.45 -37.55 25.47
CA THR A 7 -38.92 -37.85 24.12
C THR A 7 -37.39 -37.64 24.13
N GLY A 8 -36.65 -38.71 23.86
CA GLY A 8 -35.19 -38.64 23.69
C GLY A 8 -34.86 -38.10 22.31
N SER A 9 -34.12 -36.99 22.24
CA SER A 9 -33.46 -36.56 21.01
C SER A 9 -32.05 -37.17 20.98
N ARG A 10 -31.92 -38.19 20.13
CA ARG A 10 -30.64 -38.76 19.70
C ARG A 10 -29.79 -37.65 19.08
N TRP A 11 -28.68 -37.29 19.72
CA TRP A 11 -27.60 -36.55 19.06
C TRP A 11 -27.03 -37.44 17.95
N ARG A 12 -27.32 -37.09 16.69
CA ARG A 12 -26.65 -37.70 15.55
C ARG A 12 -25.27 -37.08 15.42
N SER A 13 -24.25 -37.93 15.50
CA SER A 13 -22.85 -37.59 15.25
C SER A 13 -22.72 -36.91 13.88
N ALA A 14 -22.09 -35.74 13.84
CA ALA A 14 -21.72 -35.08 12.59
C ALA A 14 -20.67 -35.93 11.86
N PRO A 15 -20.73 -36.06 10.52
CA PRO A 15 -19.71 -36.76 9.76
C PRO A 15 -18.37 -36.02 9.88
N THR A 16 -17.33 -36.75 10.22
CA THR A 16 -15.95 -36.28 10.29
C THR A 16 -15.51 -35.75 8.92
N ILE A 17 -15.28 -34.44 8.83
CA ILE A 17 -14.70 -33.83 7.63
C ILE A 17 -13.26 -34.32 7.53
N ARG A 18 -12.98 -35.08 6.48
CA ARG A 18 -11.66 -35.59 6.12
C ARG A 18 -10.71 -34.39 5.96
N ALA A 19 -9.65 -34.36 6.77
CA ALA A 19 -8.64 -33.30 6.72
C ALA A 19 -8.05 -33.20 5.30
N TRP A 20 -8.27 -32.07 4.64
CA TRP A 20 -7.59 -31.73 3.40
C TRP A 20 -6.14 -31.42 3.74
N ARG A 21 -5.22 -32.31 3.36
CA ARG A 21 -3.79 -31.99 3.36
C ARG A 21 -3.56 -30.90 2.32
N ALA A 22 -3.30 -29.68 2.77
CA ALA A 22 -2.85 -28.59 1.91
C ALA A 22 -1.54 -29.01 1.24
N ARG A 23 -1.55 -29.09 -0.10
CA ARG A 23 -0.31 -29.19 -0.89
C ARG A 23 0.37 -27.82 -0.86
N PRO A 24 1.70 -27.75 -0.74
CA PRO A 24 2.40 -26.47 -0.77
C PRO A 24 2.13 -25.79 -2.11
N ILE A 25 1.57 -24.59 -2.06
CA ILE A 25 1.35 -23.75 -3.23
C ILE A 25 2.71 -23.21 -3.64
N SER A 26 3.41 -23.92 -4.52
CA SER A 26 4.53 -23.35 -5.27
C SER A 26 3.95 -22.54 -6.43
N SER A 27 3.46 -21.33 -6.17
CA SER A 27 2.96 -20.45 -7.23
C SER A 27 3.78 -19.17 -7.29
N ARG A 28 4.70 -19.12 -8.25
CA ARG A 28 5.14 -17.88 -8.90
C ARG A 28 3.99 -17.29 -9.72
N ALA A 29 2.80 -17.16 -9.12
CA ALA A 29 1.60 -16.69 -9.78
C ALA A 29 1.62 -15.16 -9.82
N ARG A 30 1.54 -14.64 -11.04
CA ARG A 30 1.60 -13.22 -11.39
C ARG A 30 0.32 -12.50 -10.94
N CYS A 31 0.29 -11.99 -9.72
CA CYS A 31 -0.64 -10.92 -9.32
C CYS A 31 -0.13 -9.58 -9.86
N ARG A 32 -0.17 -9.35 -11.20
CA ARG A 32 0.41 -8.15 -11.82
C ARG A 32 -0.45 -7.53 -12.94
N SER A 33 -1.78 -7.65 -12.89
CA SER A 33 -2.66 -7.02 -13.89
C SER A 33 -3.19 -5.63 -13.49
N TRP A 34 -2.83 -5.13 -12.31
CA TRP A 34 -3.41 -3.89 -11.74
C TRP A 34 -2.44 -2.71 -11.65
N TRP A 35 -1.19 -2.89 -12.11
CA TRP A 35 -0.11 -1.92 -11.94
C TRP A 35 0.46 -1.52 -13.30
N LYS A 36 0.50 -0.22 -13.59
CA LYS A 36 1.25 0.29 -14.74
C LYS A 36 2.70 0.48 -14.30
N SER A 37 3.61 -0.34 -14.81
CA SER A 37 5.05 -0.16 -14.63
C SER A 37 5.61 0.60 -15.82
N THR A 38 6.29 1.72 -15.58
CA THR A 38 6.88 2.55 -16.65
C THR A 38 8.15 1.94 -17.25
N THR A 39 8.76 0.94 -16.58
CA THR A 39 10.01 0.30 -17.03
C THR A 39 9.74 -1.12 -17.55
N ARG A 40 10.05 -1.38 -18.83
CA ARG A 40 10.00 -2.72 -19.45
C ARG A 40 11.02 -3.64 -18.76
N ARG A 41 10.55 -4.73 -18.15
CA ARG A 41 11.41 -5.77 -17.55
C ARG A 41 12.09 -6.61 -18.64
N GLU A 42 13.18 -6.11 -19.20
CA GLU A 42 14.16 -6.95 -19.88
C GLU A 42 15.32 -7.21 -18.91
N THR A 43 15.42 -8.47 -18.48
CA THR A 43 16.59 -9.15 -17.89
C THR A 43 17.73 -8.24 -17.42
N LEU A 44 17.55 -7.53 -16.30
CA LEU A 44 18.66 -6.91 -15.58
C LEU A 44 19.11 -7.84 -14.45
N ASN A 45 20.37 -8.25 -14.60
CA ASN A 45 21.18 -9.17 -13.82
C ASN A 45 20.97 -9.06 -12.30
N ALA A 46 21.04 -10.22 -11.62
CA ALA A 46 20.85 -10.41 -10.19
C ALA A 46 22.03 -9.90 -9.33
N GLY A 47 22.48 -8.66 -9.54
CA GLY A 47 23.73 -8.19 -8.92
C GLY A 47 23.90 -6.69 -8.66
N SER A 48 22.88 -5.84 -8.69
CA SER A 48 23.11 -4.41 -8.40
C SER A 48 21.98 -3.75 -7.61
N ARG A 49 22.38 -3.27 -6.41
CA ARG A 49 21.72 -2.40 -5.41
C ARG A 49 20.26 -2.71 -5.05
N ALA A 50 20.02 -2.80 -3.75
CA ALA A 50 18.72 -2.89 -3.09
C ALA A 50 17.64 -2.13 -3.90
N ARG A 51 16.76 -2.87 -4.59
CA ARG A 51 15.76 -2.28 -5.49
C ARG A 51 14.78 -1.48 -4.65
N ALA A 52 14.96 -0.16 -4.65
CA ALA A 52 14.00 0.77 -4.10
C ALA A 52 12.87 1.00 -5.11
N VAL A 53 11.64 1.14 -4.62
CA VAL A 53 10.47 1.45 -5.45
C VAL A 53 9.80 2.71 -4.94
N VAL A 54 9.37 3.58 -5.86
CA VAL A 54 8.49 4.71 -5.56
C VAL A 54 7.08 4.34 -6.02
N VAL A 55 6.12 4.39 -5.12
CA VAL A 55 4.71 4.08 -5.39
C VAL A 55 3.92 5.38 -5.30
N ALA A 56 3.41 5.86 -6.42
CA ALA A 56 2.41 6.92 -6.46
C ALA A 56 1.03 6.32 -6.18
N LEU A 57 0.47 6.64 -5.02
CA LEU A 57 -0.93 6.40 -4.70
C LEU A 57 -1.76 7.66 -4.98
N GLY A 58 -2.96 7.45 -5.51
CA GLY A 58 -3.83 8.56 -5.87
C GLY A 58 -4.81 8.23 -7.00
N ASN A 59 -5.99 8.87 -7.00
CA ASN A 59 -6.84 8.94 -8.18
C ASN A 59 -6.76 10.32 -8.87
N PRO A 60 -6.12 10.45 -10.05
CA PRO A 60 -6.05 11.71 -10.80
C PRO A 60 -7.40 12.31 -11.20
N ASP A 61 -8.48 11.52 -11.17
CA ASP A 61 -9.85 11.98 -11.44
C ASP A 61 -10.55 12.60 -10.21
N ARG A 62 -9.86 12.66 -9.05
CA ARG A 62 -10.41 13.15 -7.77
C ARG A 62 -9.61 14.33 -7.17
N GLY A 63 -9.35 15.35 -7.96
CA GLY A 63 -8.72 16.58 -7.49
C GLY A 63 -7.34 16.34 -6.88
N ASP A 64 -7.16 16.73 -5.63
CA ASP A 64 -5.89 16.66 -4.92
C ASP A 64 -5.46 15.23 -4.56
N ASP A 65 -6.38 14.27 -4.67
CA ASP A 65 -6.09 12.83 -4.62
C ASP A 65 -5.11 12.41 -5.71
N GLY A 66 -5.00 13.20 -6.79
CA GLY A 66 -4.04 13.00 -7.87
C GLY A 66 -2.60 13.41 -7.57
N VAL A 67 -2.30 13.87 -6.34
CA VAL A 67 -0.99 14.44 -5.99
C VAL A 67 0.16 13.42 -6.11
N GLY A 68 -0.02 12.17 -5.67
CA GLY A 68 1.01 11.14 -5.81
C GLY A 68 1.45 10.93 -7.27
N PRO A 69 0.51 10.64 -8.19
CA PRO A 69 0.81 10.57 -9.62
C PRO A 69 1.38 11.88 -10.19
N ALA A 70 0.98 13.04 -9.67
CA ALA A 70 1.53 14.33 -10.11
C ALA A 70 3.01 14.49 -9.71
N VAL A 71 3.38 14.12 -8.49
CA VAL A 71 4.77 14.13 -8.00
C VAL A 71 5.64 13.20 -8.84
N VAL A 72 5.19 11.97 -9.09
CA VAL A 72 5.91 11.01 -9.93
C VAL A 72 6.08 11.51 -11.37
N ARG A 73 5.04 12.12 -11.96
CA ARG A 73 5.17 12.72 -13.30
C ARG A 73 6.18 13.88 -13.31
N ALA A 74 6.19 14.70 -12.26
CA ALA A 74 7.13 15.82 -12.13
C ALA A 74 8.57 15.37 -11.88
N LEU A 75 8.78 14.22 -11.21
CA LEU A 75 10.10 13.59 -11.04
C LEU A 75 10.75 13.23 -12.39
N GLY A 76 9.92 12.93 -13.39
CA GLY A 76 10.36 12.56 -14.73
C GLY A 76 10.91 11.12 -14.82
N PRO A 77 11.30 10.67 -16.02
CA PRO A 77 11.81 9.33 -16.22
C PRO A 77 13.17 9.14 -15.52
N ARG A 78 13.25 8.10 -14.68
CA ARG A 78 14.47 7.70 -13.97
C ARG A 78 14.71 6.20 -14.20
N PRO A 79 15.57 5.80 -15.16
CA PRO A 79 15.73 4.39 -15.54
C PRO A 79 16.23 3.49 -14.41
N GLU A 80 16.87 4.07 -13.40
CA GLU A 80 17.42 3.39 -12.23
C GLU A 80 16.40 3.19 -11.09
N ILE A 81 15.19 3.74 -11.21
CA ILE A 81 14.15 3.69 -10.17
C ILE A 81 12.93 2.95 -10.72
N GLU A 82 12.44 1.96 -9.98
CA GLU A 82 11.15 1.35 -10.29
C GLU A 82 10.05 2.26 -9.75
N VAL A 83 9.13 2.68 -10.63
CA VAL A 83 8.00 3.54 -10.27
C VAL A 83 6.69 2.83 -10.56
N TRP A 84 5.81 2.77 -9.57
CA TRP A 84 4.48 2.17 -9.65
C TRP A 84 3.41 3.22 -9.43
N GLU A 85 2.33 3.16 -10.21
CA GLU A 85 1.13 3.95 -9.97
C GLU A 85 -0.02 3.04 -9.53
N ALA A 86 -0.79 3.49 -8.53
CA ALA A 86 -1.99 2.81 -8.07
C ALA A 86 -3.04 3.73 -7.47
N ILE A 87 -4.29 3.29 -7.55
CA ILE A 87 -5.44 3.98 -6.95
C ILE A 87 -5.76 3.40 -5.56
N ARG A 88 -5.31 2.19 -5.23
CA ARG A 88 -5.63 1.51 -3.97
C ARG A 88 -4.38 1.00 -3.25
N GLY A 89 -4.35 1.21 -1.94
CA GLY A 89 -3.32 0.71 -1.04
C GLY A 89 -3.67 -0.66 -0.42
N GLY A 90 -3.36 -0.81 0.88
CA GLY A 90 -3.71 -1.97 1.69
C GLY A 90 -2.98 -3.26 1.32
N LEU A 91 -3.64 -4.40 1.55
CA LEU A 91 -3.06 -5.73 1.32
C LEU A 91 -2.60 -6.01 -0.12
N PRO A 92 -3.33 -5.62 -1.19
CA PRO A 92 -2.86 -5.83 -2.55
C PRO A 92 -1.51 -5.15 -2.82
N LEU A 93 -1.31 -3.92 -2.32
CA LEU A 93 -0.04 -3.22 -2.43
C LEU A 93 1.04 -3.89 -1.57
N ALA A 94 0.73 -4.24 -0.33
CA ALA A 94 1.66 -4.95 0.56
C ALA A 94 2.18 -6.24 -0.08
N GLN A 95 1.31 -7.03 -0.73
CA GLN A 95 1.68 -8.24 -1.46
C GLN A 95 2.54 -7.94 -2.69
N ALA A 96 2.25 -6.86 -3.43
CA ALA A 96 3.04 -6.46 -4.58
C ALA A 96 4.47 -6.03 -4.20
N LEU A 97 4.62 -5.47 -3.00
CA LEU A 97 5.88 -5.02 -2.41
C LEU A 97 6.78 -6.17 -1.89
N VAL A 98 6.29 -7.41 -1.81
CA VAL A 98 7.11 -8.55 -1.38
C VAL A 98 8.30 -8.75 -2.33
N GLY A 99 9.50 -8.81 -1.76
CA GLY A 99 10.77 -8.95 -2.49
C GLY A 99 11.39 -7.61 -2.93
N VAL A 100 10.75 -6.48 -2.64
CA VAL A 100 11.36 -5.15 -2.69
C VAL A 100 12.20 -4.96 -1.42
N ALA A 101 13.28 -4.17 -1.50
CA ALA A 101 14.11 -3.87 -0.33
C ALA A 101 13.59 -2.67 0.46
N ARG A 102 13.32 -1.55 -0.24
CA ARG A 102 12.80 -0.31 0.34
C ARG A 102 11.70 0.27 -0.54
N ALA A 103 10.66 0.85 0.06
CA ALA A 103 9.54 1.45 -0.65
C ALA A 103 9.22 2.84 -0.13
N LEU A 104 8.98 3.79 -1.04
CA LEU A 104 8.45 5.10 -0.72
C LEU A 104 7.06 5.24 -1.34
N VAL A 105 6.05 5.45 -0.52
CA VAL A 105 4.67 5.65 -0.94
C VAL A 105 4.37 7.13 -0.92
N VAL A 106 4.01 7.71 -2.07
CA VAL A 106 3.63 9.12 -2.21
C VAL A 106 2.12 9.19 -2.31
N ASP A 107 1.44 9.87 -1.38
CA ASP A 107 -0.02 9.90 -1.33
C ASP A 107 -0.58 11.20 -0.73
N ALA A 108 -1.84 11.48 -1.04
CA ALA A 108 -2.64 12.52 -0.43
C ALA A 108 -2.97 12.19 1.04
N CYS A 109 -2.96 13.20 1.90
CA CYS A 109 -3.15 13.06 3.34
C CYS A 109 -4.06 14.16 3.90
N PRO A 110 -5.36 13.90 4.11
CA PRO A 110 -6.26 14.81 4.83
C PRO A 110 -5.88 15.22 6.28
N ALA A 111 -4.79 14.72 6.87
CA ALA A 111 -4.42 14.90 8.30
C ALA A 111 -3.58 16.13 8.46
N LEU A 112 -2.88 16.46 7.38
CA LEU A 112 -1.92 17.51 7.30
C LEU A 112 -2.62 18.75 6.75
N PRO A 113 -2.24 19.94 7.21
CA PRO A 113 -2.59 21.19 6.56
C PRO A 113 -2.38 21.11 5.04
N VAL A 114 -3.32 21.69 4.28
CA VAL A 114 -3.28 21.62 2.80
C VAL A 114 -1.95 22.14 2.27
N GLY A 115 -1.29 21.33 1.44
CA GLY A 115 0.02 21.62 0.85
C GLY A 115 1.23 21.29 1.74
N GLU A 116 1.04 20.88 3.00
CA GLU A 116 2.14 20.43 3.85
C GLU A 116 2.70 19.09 3.35
N VAL A 117 4.03 18.96 3.33
CA VAL A 117 4.72 17.73 2.93
C VAL A 117 5.37 17.10 4.16
N ALA A 118 5.10 15.83 4.43
CA ALA A 118 5.67 15.11 5.56
C ALA A 118 6.20 13.73 5.14
N LEU A 119 7.44 13.41 5.55
CA LEU A 119 8.04 12.10 5.39
C LEU A 119 7.93 11.30 6.68
N LEU A 120 7.25 10.15 6.62
CA LEU A 120 6.88 9.35 7.80
C LEU A 120 7.30 7.88 7.61
N PRO A 121 7.91 7.24 8.62
CA PRO A 121 8.17 5.81 8.56
C PRO A 121 6.84 5.05 8.68
N LEU A 122 6.57 4.15 7.73
CA LEU A 122 5.34 3.36 7.67
C LEU A 122 5.57 1.92 8.17
N PHE A 123 6.71 1.32 7.83
CA PHE A 123 7.11 -0.02 8.30
C PHE A 123 8.63 -0.26 8.21
N PRO A 124 9.27 -1.01 9.14
CA PRO A 124 8.80 -1.30 10.48
C PRO A 124 8.84 0.00 11.30
N GLY A 125 7.68 0.63 11.49
CA GLY A 125 7.61 1.90 12.22
C GLY A 125 7.72 1.66 13.72
N SER A 126 8.82 2.10 14.32
CA SER A 126 9.01 2.19 15.78
C SER A 126 8.55 3.55 16.36
N GLY A 127 7.93 4.41 15.54
CA GLY A 127 7.48 5.75 15.92
C GLY A 127 6.03 5.81 16.45
N PRO A 128 5.60 6.97 16.97
CA PRO A 128 4.21 7.19 17.35
C PRO A 128 3.32 6.95 16.13
N ARG A 129 2.44 5.95 16.24
CA ARG A 129 1.41 5.71 15.23
C ARG A 129 0.51 6.94 15.20
N THR A 130 0.54 7.71 14.11
CA THR A 130 -0.58 8.59 13.78
C THR A 130 -1.83 7.72 13.80
N PRO A 131 -2.91 8.11 14.51
CA PRO A 131 -4.13 7.32 14.57
C PRO A 131 -4.63 7.05 13.16
N ASP A 132 -4.41 5.83 12.66
CA ASP A 132 -4.95 5.40 11.39
C ASP A 132 -6.41 5.01 11.61
N ASP A 133 -7.28 6.01 11.61
CA ASP A 133 -8.74 5.86 11.66
C ASP A 133 -9.32 5.39 10.31
N GLY A 134 -8.48 4.89 9.40
CA GLY A 134 -8.86 4.36 8.09
C GLY A 134 -9.04 5.45 7.02
N ARG A 135 -8.74 6.71 7.35
CA ARG A 135 -8.83 7.87 6.42
C ARG A 135 -7.50 8.18 5.71
N TRP A 136 -6.42 7.51 6.09
CA TRP A 136 -5.08 7.73 5.55
C TRP A 136 -4.74 6.66 4.50
N LEU A 137 -4.20 7.11 3.37
CA LEU A 137 -3.73 6.29 2.26
C LEU A 137 -4.77 5.33 1.67
N HIS A 138 -5.67 5.81 0.81
CA HIS A 138 -6.49 4.97 -0.07
C HIS A 138 -6.98 3.60 0.46
N GLY A 139 -7.55 3.65 1.67
CA GLY A 139 -8.24 2.54 2.32
C GLY A 139 -7.32 1.67 3.18
N MET A 140 -7.52 1.76 4.50
CA MET A 140 -7.23 0.72 5.48
C MET A 140 -5.89 -0.01 5.28
N GLY A 141 -4.85 0.54 5.86
CA GLY A 141 -3.80 -0.27 6.47
C GLY A 141 -2.83 -0.97 5.52
N LEU A 142 -2.11 -0.18 4.72
CA LEU A 142 -0.84 -0.66 4.17
C LEU A 142 0.11 -1.08 5.30
N ALA A 143 0.23 -0.28 6.36
CA ALA A 143 1.07 -0.61 7.52
C ALA A 143 0.57 -1.88 8.23
N GLN A 144 -0.75 -2.01 8.42
CA GLN A 144 -1.41 -3.17 9.03
C GLN A 144 -1.25 -4.42 8.13
N ALA A 145 -1.32 -4.26 6.81
CA ALA A 145 -1.11 -5.35 5.86
C ALA A 145 0.35 -5.80 5.82
N LEU A 146 1.31 -4.87 5.84
CA LEU A 146 2.73 -5.20 5.96
C LEU A 146 3.01 -5.92 7.28
N ALA A 147 2.41 -5.47 8.38
CA ALA A 147 2.49 -6.15 9.67
C ALA A 147 1.87 -7.56 9.62
N ALA A 148 0.72 -7.74 8.98
CA ALA A 148 0.07 -9.04 8.81
C ALA A 148 0.93 -10.01 7.98
N LEU A 149 1.56 -9.53 6.90
CA LEU A 149 2.51 -10.32 6.10
C LEU A 149 3.74 -10.71 6.93
N GLN A 150 4.31 -9.78 7.70
CA GLN A 150 5.43 -10.09 8.59
C GLN A 150 5.06 -11.14 9.64
N MET A 151 3.89 -11.02 10.29
CA MET A 151 3.39 -12.01 11.25
C MET A 151 3.17 -13.38 10.61
N ALA A 152 2.85 -13.43 9.32
CA ALA A 152 2.76 -14.67 8.54
C ALA A 152 4.13 -15.23 8.10
N GLY A 153 5.24 -14.63 8.53
CA GLY A 153 6.60 -15.05 8.16
C GLY A 153 7.03 -14.62 6.76
N VAL A 154 6.31 -13.69 6.13
CA VAL A 154 6.65 -13.14 4.81
C VAL A 154 7.57 -11.94 5.01
N PRO A 155 8.79 -11.92 4.42
CA PRO A 155 9.64 -10.74 4.43
C PRO A 155 8.97 -9.57 3.72
N VAL A 156 8.97 -8.40 4.36
CA VAL A 156 8.37 -7.15 3.86
C VAL A 156 9.44 -6.05 3.79
N PRO A 157 9.30 -5.08 2.88
CA PRO A 157 10.27 -4.00 2.75
C PRO A 157 10.19 -3.00 3.91
N GLU A 158 11.30 -2.31 4.14
CA GLU A 158 11.26 -1.02 4.82
C GLU A 158 10.42 -0.05 3.96
N THR A 159 9.41 0.57 4.55
CA THR A 159 8.41 1.36 3.84
C THR A 159 8.26 2.71 4.53
N TRP A 160 8.30 3.77 3.72
CA TRP A 160 8.08 5.15 4.12
C TRP A 160 6.88 5.73 3.36
N ALA A 161 6.21 6.71 3.96
CA ALA A 161 5.18 7.51 3.32
C ALA A 161 5.66 8.95 3.17
N LEU A 162 5.59 9.48 1.95
CA LEU A 162 5.64 10.90 1.67
C LEU A 162 4.18 11.38 1.53
N ALA A 163 3.66 11.95 2.60
CA ALA A 163 2.30 12.44 2.70
C ALA A 163 2.23 13.91 2.26
N ILE A 164 1.25 14.26 1.44
CA ILE A 164 0.96 15.64 1.05
C ILE A 164 -0.43 16.04 1.54
N GLY A 165 -0.52 17.14 2.28
CA GLY A 165 -1.76 17.64 2.86
C GLY A 165 -2.81 18.03 1.83
N VAL A 166 -4.04 17.57 2.01
CA VAL A 166 -5.19 17.84 1.12
C VAL A 166 -6.46 18.08 1.92
N GLU A 167 -7.49 18.62 1.28
CA GLU A 167 -8.83 18.68 1.90
C GLU A 167 -9.44 17.27 2.06
N PRO A 168 -10.21 16.99 3.13
CA PRO A 168 -10.86 15.68 3.32
C PRO A 168 -11.89 15.33 2.25
N GLU A 169 -12.59 16.34 1.72
CA GLU A 169 -13.63 16.17 0.71
C GLU A 169 -13.12 16.61 -0.65
N LEU A 170 -12.84 15.62 -1.51
CA LEU A 170 -12.22 15.86 -2.80
C LEU A 170 -13.23 15.77 -3.94
N PRO A 171 -13.33 16.79 -4.80
CA PRO A 171 -14.27 16.82 -5.90
C PRO A 171 -13.87 15.84 -7.01
N PHE A 172 -14.86 15.33 -7.74
CA PHE A 172 -14.63 14.57 -8.97
C PHE A 172 -14.26 15.54 -10.11
N ARG A 173 -12.98 15.88 -10.19
CA ARG A 173 -12.39 16.69 -11.26
C ARG A 173 -10.93 16.29 -11.45
N ARG A 174 -10.39 16.54 -12.63
CA ARG A 174 -8.94 16.46 -12.85
C ARG A 174 -8.25 17.74 -12.41
N GLY A 175 -6.98 17.59 -12.03
CA GLY A 175 -6.10 18.71 -11.70
C GLY A 175 -6.09 19.03 -10.20
N LEU A 176 -4.90 19.42 -9.74
CA LEU A 176 -4.65 19.81 -8.36
C LEU A 176 -5.16 21.23 -8.10
N SER A 177 -5.53 21.51 -6.86
CA SER A 177 -5.69 22.87 -6.35
C SER A 177 -4.36 23.64 -6.45
N PRO A 178 -4.40 24.98 -6.55
CA PRO A 178 -3.19 25.80 -6.55
C PRO A 178 -2.29 25.53 -5.33
N GLU A 179 -2.88 25.29 -4.16
CA GLU A 179 -2.22 24.98 -2.90
C GLU A 179 -1.40 23.69 -3.01
N VAL A 180 -2.04 22.60 -3.42
CA VAL A 180 -1.37 21.29 -3.53
C VAL A 180 -0.40 21.26 -4.71
N ALA A 181 -0.70 21.96 -5.81
CA ALA A 181 0.23 22.11 -6.93
C ALA A 181 1.55 22.80 -6.52
N ARG A 182 1.51 23.77 -5.60
CA ARG A 182 2.71 24.43 -5.06
C ARG A 182 3.58 23.51 -4.21
N ALA A 183 3.01 22.45 -3.63
CA ALA A 183 3.75 21.45 -2.84
C ALA A 183 4.50 20.42 -3.70
N VAL A 184 4.14 20.26 -4.97
CA VAL A 184 4.73 19.23 -5.85
C VAL A 184 6.27 19.36 -5.98
N PRO A 185 6.86 20.54 -6.21
CA PRO A 185 8.33 20.67 -6.29
C PRO A 185 9.04 20.25 -4.99
N GLU A 186 8.47 20.58 -3.83
CA GLU A 186 9.00 20.18 -2.53
C GLU A 186 8.93 18.66 -2.35
N ALA A 187 7.79 18.05 -2.66
CA ALA A 187 7.62 16.60 -2.63
C ALA A 187 8.61 15.89 -3.57
N VAL A 188 8.86 16.41 -4.78
CA VAL A 188 9.88 15.87 -5.69
C VAL A 188 11.28 15.97 -5.07
N ALA A 189 11.60 17.07 -4.37
CA ALA A 189 12.88 17.21 -3.69
C ALA A 189 13.02 16.19 -2.54
N GLU A 190 11.95 15.92 -1.79
CA GLU A 190 11.91 14.87 -0.76
C GLU A 190 12.12 13.48 -1.35
N VAL A 191 11.45 13.15 -2.46
CA VAL A 191 11.65 11.88 -3.16
C VAL A 191 13.12 11.70 -3.55
N ASN A 192 13.74 12.73 -4.14
CA ASN A 192 15.15 12.68 -4.52
C ASN A 192 16.08 12.51 -3.31
N ARG A 193 15.81 13.18 -2.19
CA ARG A 193 16.57 13.01 -0.94
C ARG A 193 16.45 11.59 -0.39
N TRP A 194 15.24 11.04 -0.37
CA TRP A 194 15.01 9.68 0.09
C TRP A 194 15.74 8.64 -0.76
N LEU A 195 15.77 8.84 -2.09
CA LEU A 195 16.46 7.96 -3.03
C LEU A 195 18.00 8.03 -2.92
N ALA A 196 18.54 9.12 -2.42
CA ALA A 196 19.98 9.32 -2.24
C ALA A 196 20.52 8.63 -0.96
N ASN A 197 19.64 8.32 -0.01
CA ASN A 197 19.93 7.57 1.22
C ASN A 197 19.84 6.05 0.99
#